data_AF-S3BB55-F1
#
_entry.id   AF-S3BB55-F1
#
_cell.length_a   1.000
_cell.length_b   1.000
_cell.length_c   1.000
_cell.angle_alpha   90.00
_cell.angle_beta   90.00
_cell.angle_gamma   90.00
#
_symmetry.space_group_name_H-M   'P 1'
#
loop_
_entity.id
_entity.type
_entity.pdbx_description
1 polymer ?
#
loop_
_entity_poly.entity_id
_entity_poly.type
_entity_poly.pdbx_seq_one_letter_code
_entity_poly.pdbx_strand_id
1 'polypeptide(L)'
;MRRRVLLAALVPPLVAGLLTGCGVSTTGPEAAGAPASGLASPGSELHHARLYFVGPHGSQVVSRRTPAALGPQAALDLLLDGPTRAERARGLHSVLPPMNGGLTARPAGRGKVSVDLPYEIADMELAAVGQIACTAADAELPGDVPPDEVDVDLYELGEREPFTVHCNSKGNVVPADAPDRSAAPSR
;
A
#
# COMPACT_ATOMS: atom_id res chain seq x y z
N MET A 1 -41.95 -89.95 -31.23
CA MET A 1 -41.61 -90.37 -29.86
C MET A 1 -40.65 -89.37 -29.23
N ARG A 2 -40.85 -89.05 -27.94
CA ARG A 2 -39.96 -88.38 -26.96
C ARG A 2 -39.98 -86.85 -26.80
N ARG A 3 -40.61 -86.44 -25.68
CA ARG A 3 -40.50 -85.19 -24.90
C ARG A 3 -39.05 -84.86 -24.50
N ARG A 4 -38.76 -83.56 -24.29
CA ARG A 4 -38.17 -82.91 -23.08
C ARG A 4 -37.88 -81.43 -23.42
N VAL A 5 -38.46 -80.38 -22.80
CA VAL A 5 -38.53 -79.92 -21.39
C VAL A 5 -37.29 -79.09 -20.98
N LEU A 6 -37.58 -77.79 -20.73
CA LEU A 6 -37.00 -76.79 -19.79
C LEU A 6 -35.82 -75.87 -20.21
N LEU A 7 -36.16 -74.57 -20.15
CA LEU A 7 -35.53 -73.46 -19.41
C LEU A 7 -34.03 -73.18 -19.60
N ALA A 8 -33.73 -71.99 -20.10
CA ALA A 8 -32.74 -71.12 -19.47
C ALA A 8 -33.08 -69.65 -19.78
N ALA A 9 -33.49 -68.92 -18.73
CA ALA A 9 -33.60 -67.47 -18.72
C ALA A 9 -32.20 -66.86 -18.68
N LEU A 10 -31.94 -65.81 -19.47
CA LEU A 10 -30.78 -64.94 -19.28
C LEU A 10 -31.07 -63.53 -19.83
N VAL A 11 -31.46 -62.68 -18.88
CA VAL A 11 -31.12 -61.25 -18.68
C VAL A 11 -30.45 -60.51 -19.86
N PRO A 12 -31.03 -59.41 -20.38
CA PRO A 12 -30.35 -58.52 -21.32
C PRO A 12 -29.40 -57.55 -20.57
N PRO A 13 -28.14 -57.36 -21.00
CA PRO A 13 -27.20 -56.47 -20.33
C PRO A 13 -27.36 -55.01 -20.80
N LEU A 14 -27.47 -54.13 -19.80
CA LEU A 14 -26.75 -52.86 -19.64
C LEU A 14 -26.60 -51.95 -20.87
N VAL A 15 -27.50 -50.96 -20.93
CA VAL A 15 -27.26 -49.52 -21.13
C VAL A 15 -25.84 -49.16 -21.60
N ALA A 16 -25.68 -48.94 -22.91
CA ALA A 16 -24.50 -48.33 -23.50
C ALA A 16 -24.54 -46.81 -23.23
N GLY A 17 -23.70 -46.35 -22.30
CA GLY A 17 -23.53 -44.94 -21.98
C GLY A 17 -22.86 -44.17 -23.12
N LEU A 18 -23.49 -43.06 -23.50
CA LEU A 18 -22.90 -42.02 -24.35
C LEU A 18 -21.73 -41.36 -23.60
N LEU A 19 -20.50 -41.58 -24.08
CA LEU A 19 -19.34 -40.76 -23.73
C LEU A 19 -18.58 -40.40 -25.01
N THR A 20 -19.15 -39.52 -25.83
CA THR A 20 -18.38 -38.76 -26.82
C THR A 20 -17.65 -37.64 -26.08
N GLY A 21 -16.51 -37.97 -25.47
CA GLY A 21 -15.57 -36.97 -24.98
C GLY A 21 -14.92 -36.27 -26.19
N CYS A 22 -15.09 -34.95 -26.30
CA CYS A 22 -14.28 -34.15 -27.23
C CYS A 22 -12.83 -34.21 -26.76
N GLY A 23 -11.96 -34.85 -27.54
CA GLY A 23 -10.52 -34.88 -27.26
C GLY A 23 -9.95 -33.46 -27.33
N VAL A 24 -9.69 -32.87 -26.17
CA VAL A 24 -8.82 -31.70 -26.09
C VAL A 24 -7.39 -32.19 -26.29
N SER A 25 -6.78 -31.83 -27.42
CA SER A 25 -5.35 -32.04 -27.62
C SER A 25 -4.62 -31.30 -26.51
N THR A 26 -3.81 -32.01 -25.73
CA THR A 26 -2.90 -31.39 -24.77
C THR A 26 -1.92 -30.55 -25.58
N THR A 27 -2.17 -29.25 -25.70
CA THR A 27 -1.12 -28.32 -26.08
C THR A 27 -0.05 -28.48 -25.02
N GLY A 28 1.12 -28.99 -25.43
CA GLY A 28 2.26 -29.11 -24.53
C GLY A 28 2.53 -27.74 -23.89
N PRO A 29 3.12 -27.70 -22.67
CA PRO A 29 3.45 -26.43 -22.04
C PRO A 29 4.30 -25.61 -23.00
N GLU A 30 3.74 -24.52 -23.52
CA GLU A 30 4.52 -23.51 -24.24
C GLU A 30 5.52 -22.93 -23.25
N ALA A 31 6.76 -22.76 -23.68
CA ALA A 31 7.79 -22.16 -22.86
C ALA A 31 7.26 -20.82 -22.35
N ALA A 32 7.10 -20.70 -21.03
CA ALA A 32 6.82 -19.42 -20.41
C ALA A 32 7.84 -18.42 -20.97
N GLY A 33 7.35 -17.31 -21.52
CA GLY A 33 8.22 -16.23 -21.97
C GLY A 33 9.21 -15.86 -20.85
N ALA A 34 10.35 -15.28 -21.24
CA ALA A 34 11.39 -14.93 -20.28
C ALA A 34 10.77 -14.21 -19.06
N PRO A 35 11.18 -14.60 -17.83
CA PRO A 35 10.62 -13.98 -16.63
C PRO A 35 10.80 -12.46 -16.72
N ALA A 36 9.83 -11.71 -16.18
CA ALA A 36 9.96 -10.28 -16.04
C ALA A 36 11.32 -9.98 -15.38
N SER A 37 12.24 -9.40 -16.15
CA SER A 37 13.62 -9.17 -15.75
C SER A 37 13.66 -7.96 -14.81
N GLY A 38 13.17 -8.15 -13.60
CA GLY A 38 13.07 -7.11 -12.57
C GLY A 38 13.00 -7.65 -11.15
N LEU A 39 13.06 -8.97 -10.95
CA LEU A 39 13.22 -9.56 -9.63
C LEU A 39 14.61 -9.23 -9.11
N ALA A 40 14.67 -8.68 -7.90
CA ALA A 40 15.92 -8.43 -7.20
C ALA A 40 16.80 -9.67 -7.18
N SER A 41 18.11 -9.46 -7.27
CA SER A 41 19.07 -10.53 -7.05
C SER A 41 18.80 -11.18 -5.68
N PRO A 42 18.84 -12.52 -5.58
CA PRO A 42 18.78 -13.20 -4.29
C PRO A 42 19.84 -12.60 -3.34
N GLY A 43 19.39 -12.01 -2.23
CA GLY A 43 20.26 -11.37 -1.23
C GLY A 43 20.33 -9.84 -1.25
N SER A 44 19.62 -9.14 -2.15
CA SER A 44 19.35 -7.71 -1.95
C SER A 44 17.99 -7.52 -1.27
N GLU A 45 18.00 -7.13 0.01
CA GLU A 45 16.81 -6.60 0.68
C GLU A 45 16.29 -5.42 -0.15
N LEU A 46 15.13 -5.59 -0.80
CA LEU A 46 14.49 -4.49 -1.51
C LEU A 46 13.73 -3.64 -0.51
N HIS A 47 14.29 -2.47 -0.20
CA HIS A 47 13.60 -1.49 0.62
C HIS A 47 12.75 -0.56 -0.25
N HIS A 48 11.65 -0.11 0.34
CA HIS A 48 10.74 0.82 -0.30
C HIS A 48 10.40 1.95 0.67
N ALA A 49 10.53 3.19 0.20
CA ALA A 49 9.95 4.34 0.87
C ALA A 49 8.53 4.58 0.33
N ARG A 50 7.56 4.84 1.20
CA ARG A 50 6.22 5.28 0.82
C ARG A 50 6.14 6.79 0.94
N LEU A 51 5.87 7.45 -0.19
CA LEU A 51 5.75 8.90 -0.29
C LEU A 51 4.32 9.26 -0.64
N TYR A 52 3.80 10.31 -0.01
CA TYR A 52 2.46 10.79 -0.26
C TYR A 52 2.52 12.02 -1.18
N PHE A 53 1.90 11.90 -2.35
CA PHE A 53 1.75 12.96 -3.33
C PHE A 53 0.27 13.25 -3.58
N VAL A 54 -0.01 14.38 -4.23
CA VAL A 54 -1.37 14.71 -4.69
C VAL A 54 -1.51 14.29 -6.15
N GLY A 55 -2.61 13.62 -6.45
CA GLY A 55 -3.00 13.25 -7.82
C GLY A 55 -4.42 13.70 -8.16
N PRO A 56 -4.95 13.29 -9.33
CA PRO A 56 -6.28 13.68 -9.80
C PRO A 56 -7.44 13.28 -8.88
N HIS A 57 -7.21 12.35 -7.96
CA HIS A 57 -8.21 11.80 -7.05
C HIS A 57 -7.90 12.08 -5.57
N GLY A 58 -7.01 13.04 -5.29
CA GLY A 58 -6.57 13.39 -3.94
C GLY A 58 -5.22 12.79 -3.57
N SER A 59 -5.01 12.52 -2.28
CA SER A 59 -3.78 11.91 -1.75
C SER A 59 -3.52 10.54 -2.37
N GLN A 60 -2.29 10.30 -2.82
CA GLN A 60 -1.86 9.05 -3.43
C GLN A 60 -0.49 8.63 -2.89
N VAL A 61 -0.41 7.39 -2.42
CA VAL A 61 0.85 6.79 -1.96
C VAL A 61 1.65 6.24 -3.14
N VAL A 62 2.96 6.49 -3.12
CA VAL A 62 3.91 5.98 -4.11
C VAL A 62 5.05 5.26 -3.42
N SER A 63 5.29 4.02 -3.82
CA SER A 63 6.45 3.24 -3.37
C SER A 63 7.67 3.52 -4.25
N ARG A 64 8.75 4.04 -3.66
CA ARG A 64 10.04 4.20 -4.33
C ARG A 64 11.04 3.19 -3.80
N ARG A 65 11.76 2.52 -4.70
CA ARG A 65 12.87 1.63 -4.32
C ARG A 65 14.00 2.45 -3.70
N THR A 66 14.51 1.99 -2.58
CA THR A 66 15.61 2.62 -1.84
C THR A 66 16.69 1.58 -1.53
N PRO A 67 17.96 2.02 -1.37
CA PRO A 67 19.05 1.10 -1.04
C PRO A 67 19.00 0.59 0.42
N ALA A 68 18.24 1.27 1.28
CA ALA A 68 18.04 0.95 2.68
C ALA A 68 16.63 1.40 3.11
N ALA A 69 16.14 0.87 4.23
CA ALA A 69 14.98 1.44 4.91
C ALA A 69 15.28 2.90 5.30
N LEU A 70 14.31 3.79 5.06
CA LEU A 70 14.50 5.22 5.32
C LEU A 70 13.81 5.61 6.62
N GLY A 71 14.55 6.18 7.56
CA GLY A 71 13.96 6.85 8.72
C GLY A 71 13.24 8.15 8.33
N PRO A 72 12.53 8.79 9.28
CA PRO A 72 11.63 9.92 9.01
C PRO A 72 12.26 11.06 8.21
N GLN A 73 13.45 11.54 8.60
CA GLN A 73 14.11 12.63 7.89
C GLN A 73 14.40 12.27 6.42
N ALA A 74 15.00 11.09 6.17
CA ALA A 74 15.37 10.68 4.83
C ALA A 74 14.15 10.45 3.93
N ALA A 75 13.03 9.98 4.49
CA ALA A 75 11.77 9.87 3.78
C ALA A 75 11.20 11.25 3.39
N LEU A 76 11.24 12.22 4.31
CA LEU A 76 10.83 13.59 4.04
C LEU A 76 11.75 14.31 3.06
N ASP A 77 13.06 14.08 3.11
CA ASP A 77 14.01 14.63 2.13
C ASP A 77 13.64 14.15 0.71
N LEU A 78 13.29 12.86 0.56
CA LEU A 78 12.87 12.28 -0.71
C LEU A 78 11.49 12.80 -1.18
N LEU A 79 10.62 13.20 -0.25
CA LEU A 79 9.37 13.90 -0.54
C LEU A 79 9.63 15.33 -1.03
N LEU A 80 10.59 16.03 -0.42
CA LEU A 80 10.99 17.39 -0.78
C LEU A 80 11.65 17.47 -2.16
N ASP A 81 12.36 16.42 -2.59
CA ASP A 81 12.82 16.26 -3.98
C ASP A 81 11.65 16.27 -4.99
N GLY A 82 10.43 16.02 -4.51
CA GLY A 82 9.20 16.04 -5.29
C GLY A 82 9.05 14.82 -6.19
N PRO A 83 7.99 14.79 -7.01
CA PRO A 83 7.69 13.65 -7.87
C PRO A 83 8.65 13.54 -9.05
N THR A 84 9.00 12.29 -9.40
CA THR A 84 9.82 11.97 -10.57
C THR A 84 9.11 12.37 -11.87
N ARG A 85 9.83 12.41 -13.00
CA ARG A 85 9.22 12.71 -14.30
C ARG A 85 8.11 11.71 -14.66
N ALA A 86 8.28 10.43 -14.35
CA ALA A 86 7.29 9.39 -14.60
C ALA A 86 6.06 9.55 -13.69
N GLU A 87 6.26 9.88 -12.42
CA GLU A 87 5.16 10.18 -11.48
C GLU A 87 4.36 11.40 -11.94
N ARG A 88 5.05 12.49 -12.33
CA ARG A 88 4.42 13.70 -12.89
C ARG A 88 3.63 13.42 -14.17
N ALA A 89 4.12 12.55 -15.04
CA ALA A 89 3.40 12.14 -16.25
C ALA A 89 2.07 11.42 -15.94
N ARG A 90 1.91 10.87 -14.72
CA ARG A 90 0.65 10.30 -14.21
C ARG A 90 -0.24 11.33 -13.49
N GLY A 91 0.15 12.60 -13.46
CA GLY A 91 -0.57 13.68 -12.78
C GLY A 91 -0.22 13.87 -11.31
N LEU A 92 0.82 13.20 -10.80
CA LEU A 92 1.27 13.37 -9.42
C LEU A 92 2.07 14.66 -9.26
N HIS A 93 1.76 15.42 -8.21
CA HIS A 93 2.44 16.65 -7.84
C HIS A 93 2.61 16.73 -6.32
N SER A 94 3.50 17.61 -5.88
CA SER A 94 3.64 17.99 -4.47
C SER A 94 3.02 19.36 -4.27
N VAL A 95 2.29 19.55 -3.18
CA VAL A 95 1.74 20.85 -2.77
C VAL A 95 2.50 21.44 -1.58
N LEU A 96 3.65 20.85 -1.24
CA LEU A 96 4.49 21.36 -0.17
C LEU A 96 4.97 22.79 -0.49
N PRO A 97 4.81 23.76 0.45
CA PRO A 97 5.45 25.05 0.31
C PRO A 97 6.98 24.91 0.33
N PRO A 98 7.73 25.93 -0.11
CA PRO A 98 9.19 25.91 -0.05
C PRO A 98 9.69 25.79 1.39
N MET A 99 10.16 24.62 1.82
CA MET A 99 10.54 24.43 3.24
C MET A 99 11.81 25.19 3.67
N ASN A 100 12.59 25.73 2.74
CA ASN A 100 13.80 26.52 3.00
C ASN A 100 14.79 25.84 3.98
N GLY A 101 14.84 24.51 3.97
CA GLY A 101 15.70 23.71 4.86
C GLY A 101 15.22 23.61 6.31
N GLY A 102 14.04 24.12 6.64
CA GLY A 102 13.50 24.16 8.00
C GLY A 102 12.59 22.99 8.37
N LEU A 103 12.53 21.92 7.57
CA LEU A 103 11.74 20.72 7.87
C LEU A 103 12.63 19.65 8.50
N THR A 104 12.44 19.37 9.80
CA THR A 104 13.23 18.34 10.50
C THR A 104 12.33 17.29 11.12
N ALA A 105 12.65 16.00 10.96
CA ALA A 105 11.89 14.90 11.54
C ALA A 105 12.76 13.88 12.27
N ARG A 106 12.27 13.38 13.41
CA ARG A 106 13.00 12.44 14.26
C ARG A 106 12.04 11.42 14.88
N PRO A 107 12.45 10.15 15.07
CA PRO A 107 11.71 9.24 15.93
C PRO A 107 11.61 9.81 17.35
N ALA A 108 10.41 9.79 17.92
CA ALA A 108 10.12 10.35 19.26
C ALA A 108 9.74 9.26 20.29
N GLY A 109 9.85 7.99 19.91
CA GLY A 109 9.48 6.84 20.73
C GLY A 109 8.91 5.73 19.88
N ARG A 110 8.40 4.68 20.52
CA ARG A 110 7.66 3.63 19.82
C ARG A 110 6.37 4.25 19.27
N GLY A 111 6.15 4.13 17.95
CA GLY A 111 4.92 4.61 17.30
C GLY A 111 4.76 6.13 17.30
N LYS A 112 5.84 6.90 17.50
CA LYS A 112 5.79 8.38 17.48
C LYS A 112 6.89 8.99 16.64
N VAL A 113 6.55 10.02 15.88
CA VAL A 113 7.48 10.85 15.11
C VAL A 113 7.26 12.31 15.46
N SER A 114 8.33 13.04 15.73
CA SER A 114 8.29 14.50 15.83
C SER A 114 8.74 15.14 14.52
N VAL A 115 8.00 16.15 14.07
CA VAL A 115 8.33 16.93 12.87
C VAL A 115 8.27 18.42 13.21
N ASP A 116 9.41 19.09 13.10
CA ASP A 116 9.53 20.54 13.20
C ASP A 116 9.20 21.16 11.83
N LEU A 117 8.16 21.99 11.79
CA LEU A 117 7.71 22.68 10.59
C LEU A 117 8.24 24.12 10.57
N PRO A 118 8.66 24.64 9.39
CA PRO A 118 9.05 26.05 9.25
C PRO A 118 7.86 27.01 9.05
N TYR A 119 6.64 26.49 9.07
CA TYR A 119 5.39 27.20 8.81
C TYR A 119 4.36 26.89 9.89
N GLU A 120 3.43 27.82 10.08
CA GLU A 120 2.19 27.54 10.81
C GLU A 120 1.32 26.62 9.97
N ILE A 121 0.75 25.58 10.59
CA ILE A 121 -0.14 24.59 9.98
C ILE A 121 -1.38 25.29 9.39
N ALA A 122 -1.84 26.36 10.02
CA ALA A 122 -2.96 27.18 9.55
C ALA A 122 -2.70 27.82 8.17
N ASP A 123 -1.43 28.07 7.82
CA ASP A 123 -1.01 28.63 6.54
C ASP A 123 -0.69 27.55 5.48
N MET A 124 -0.78 26.27 5.85
CA MET A 124 -0.50 25.15 4.97
C MET A 124 -1.78 24.56 4.38
N GLU A 125 -1.70 24.06 3.15
CA GLU A 125 -2.78 23.24 2.61
C GLU A 125 -2.89 21.94 3.42
N LEU A 126 -4.12 21.50 3.73
CA LEU A 126 -4.34 20.23 4.45
C LEU A 126 -3.66 19.05 3.73
N ALA A 127 -3.64 19.07 2.40
CA ALA A 127 -2.93 18.06 1.62
C ALA A 127 -1.42 18.12 1.85
N ALA A 128 -0.80 19.30 2.00
CA ALA A 128 0.62 19.44 2.33
C ALA A 128 0.93 18.84 3.71
N VAL A 129 0.09 19.13 4.71
CA VAL A 129 0.19 18.51 6.05
C VAL A 129 0.11 16.99 5.94
N GLY A 130 -0.83 16.46 5.15
CA GLY A 130 -0.95 15.02 4.92
C GLY A 130 0.23 14.41 4.19
N GLN A 131 0.81 15.11 3.21
CA GLN A 131 2.02 14.64 2.53
C GLN A 131 3.18 14.47 3.52
N ILE A 132 3.40 15.46 4.40
CA ILE A 132 4.46 15.41 5.42
C ILE A 132 4.16 14.31 6.45
N ALA A 133 2.99 14.39 7.10
CA ALA A 133 2.67 13.51 8.21
C ALA A 133 2.65 12.04 7.78
N CYS A 134 1.95 11.72 6.68
CA CYS A 134 1.83 10.32 6.28
C CYS A 134 3.13 9.76 5.72
N THR A 135 3.98 10.57 5.08
CA THR A 135 5.32 10.11 4.68
C THR A 135 6.21 9.86 5.90
N ALA A 136 6.10 10.68 6.95
CA ALA A 136 6.85 10.50 8.18
C ALA A 136 6.38 9.26 8.97
N ALA A 137 5.05 9.02 9.03
CA ALA A 137 4.45 7.86 9.68
C ALA A 137 4.81 6.54 9.00
N ASP A 138 4.99 6.56 7.68
CA ASP A 138 5.38 5.40 6.86
C ASP A 138 6.89 5.12 6.80
N ALA A 139 7.68 5.96 7.45
CA ALA A 139 9.11 5.77 7.53
C ALA A 139 9.47 4.59 8.45
N GLU A 140 10.71 4.15 8.35
CA GLU A 140 11.27 3.15 9.27
C GLU A 140 11.30 3.71 10.70
N LEU A 141 10.59 3.04 11.61
CA LEU A 141 10.47 3.42 13.01
C LEU A 141 10.78 2.26 13.96
N PRO A 142 11.30 2.54 15.16
CA PRO A 142 11.50 1.51 16.17
C PRO A 142 10.18 0.86 16.59
N GLY A 143 10.16 -0.47 16.61
CA GLY A 143 9.09 -1.25 17.24
C GLY A 143 8.00 -1.79 16.31
N ASP A 144 8.21 -1.75 14.99
CA ASP A 144 7.34 -2.38 13.98
C ASP A 144 5.86 -2.02 14.14
N VAL A 145 5.62 -0.74 14.43
CA VAL A 145 4.27 -0.18 14.61
C VAL A 145 3.69 0.09 13.21
N PRO A 146 2.46 -0.35 12.92
CA PRO A 146 1.87 -0.10 11.62
C PRO A 146 1.63 1.41 11.44
N PRO A 147 1.80 1.97 10.22
CA PRO A 147 1.78 3.41 9.99
C PRO A 147 0.48 4.13 10.38
N ASP A 148 -0.65 3.42 10.41
CA ASP A 148 -1.94 3.95 10.85
C ASP A 148 -2.12 4.00 12.37
N GLU A 149 -1.19 3.41 13.12
CA GLU A 149 -1.07 3.52 14.58
C GLU A 149 0.08 4.45 15.01
N VAL A 150 0.74 5.12 14.06
CA VAL A 150 1.82 6.08 14.35
C VAL A 150 1.25 7.47 14.59
N ASP A 151 1.62 8.08 15.71
CA ASP A 151 1.35 9.49 15.98
C ASP A 151 2.45 10.34 15.33
N VAL A 152 2.03 11.39 14.63
CA VAL A 152 2.93 12.42 14.12
C VAL A 152 2.67 13.70 14.88
N ASP A 153 3.64 14.09 15.70
CA ASP A 153 3.66 15.33 16.47
C ASP A 153 4.26 16.43 15.60
N LEU A 154 3.42 17.34 15.09
CA LEU A 154 3.85 18.47 14.26
C LEU A 154 4.10 19.70 15.15
N TYR A 155 5.35 20.15 15.23
CA TYR A 155 5.75 21.33 16.00
C TYR A 155 5.89 22.54 15.08
N GLU A 156 5.14 23.60 15.36
CA GLU A 156 5.26 24.89 14.68
C GLU A 156 6.44 25.69 15.26
N LEU A 157 7.01 26.61 14.46
CA LEU A 157 8.14 27.42 14.90
C LEU A 157 7.80 28.24 16.15
N GLY A 158 8.54 27.99 17.23
CA GLY A 158 8.38 28.71 18.50
C GLY A 158 7.32 28.14 19.43
N GLU A 159 6.55 27.15 18.96
CA GLU A 159 5.56 26.45 19.77
C GLU A 159 6.15 25.22 20.47
N ARG A 160 5.63 24.95 21.67
CA ARG A 160 6.06 23.80 22.49
C ARG A 160 5.06 22.65 22.46
N GLU A 161 3.81 22.95 22.17
CA GLU A 161 2.74 21.96 22.07
C GLU A 161 2.62 21.53 20.61
N PRO A 162 2.69 20.22 20.30
CA PRO A 162 2.52 19.76 18.93
C PRO A 162 1.04 19.73 18.55
N PHE A 163 0.79 19.84 17.24
CA PHE A 163 -0.45 19.35 16.66
C PHE A 163 -0.29 17.88 16.28
N THR A 164 -0.90 16.98 17.05
CA THR A 164 -0.77 15.54 16.82
C THR A 164 -1.82 15.03 15.83
N VAL A 165 -1.34 14.27 14.84
CA VAL A 165 -2.15 13.65 13.79
C VAL A 165 -1.80 12.18 13.59
N HIS A 166 -2.71 11.42 12.99
CA HIS A 166 -2.42 10.10 12.42
C HIS A 166 -2.86 10.04 10.96
N CYS A 167 -2.39 9.02 10.27
CA CYS A 167 -2.80 8.75 8.90
C CYS A 167 -3.66 7.50 8.85
N ASN A 168 -4.91 7.65 8.42
CA ASN A 168 -5.76 6.47 8.26
C ASN A 168 -5.28 5.58 7.10
N SER A 169 -5.84 4.37 7.01
CA SER A 169 -5.52 3.40 5.95
C SER A 169 -5.72 3.88 4.50
N LYS A 170 -6.40 5.02 4.30
CA LYS A 170 -6.57 5.65 2.98
C LYS A 170 -5.52 6.73 2.69
N GLY A 171 -4.56 6.97 3.58
CA GLY A 171 -3.55 8.01 3.42
C GLY A 171 -4.07 9.42 3.65
N ASN A 172 -5.13 9.58 4.46
CA ASN A 172 -5.63 10.89 4.86
C ASN A 172 -5.19 11.19 6.29
N VAL A 173 -4.72 12.42 6.49
CA VAL A 173 -4.38 12.95 7.80
C VAL A 173 -5.64 13.24 8.60
N VAL A 174 -5.67 12.82 9.86
CA VAL A 174 -6.74 13.07 10.82
C VAL A 174 -6.13 13.54 12.15
N PRO A 175 -6.74 14.51 12.85
CA PRO A 175 -6.29 14.87 14.19
C PRO A 175 -6.41 13.67 15.13
N ALA A 176 -5.43 13.47 16.01
CA ALA A 176 -5.44 12.38 16.99
C ALA A 176 -6.63 12.46 17.96
N ASP A 177 -7.01 13.68 18.35
CA ASP A 177 -8.13 13.93 19.25
C ASP A 177 -9.50 13.96 18.55
N ALA A 178 -9.56 13.72 17.22
CA ALA A 178 -10.83 13.75 16.51
C ALA A 178 -11.68 12.52 16.88
N PRO A 179 -12.94 12.69 17.34
CA PRO A 179 -13.82 11.56 17.58
C PRO A 179 -14.07 10.80 16.26
N ASP A 180 -13.98 9.47 16.29
CA ASP A 180 -14.22 8.61 15.14
C ASP A 180 -15.66 8.77 14.64
N ARG A 181 -15.85 9.67 13.67
CA ARG A 181 -17.14 9.91 13.01
C ARG A 181 -17.52 8.79 12.04
N SER A 182 -16.62 7.82 11.79
CA SER A 182 -16.89 6.64 10.96
C SER A 182 -17.59 5.52 11.75
N ALA A 183 -17.55 5.58 13.08
CA ALA A 183 -18.25 4.66 13.98
C ALA A 183 -19.71 5.07 14.30
N ALA A 184 -20.25 6.08 13.62
CA ALA A 184 -21.65 6.46 13.81
C ALA A 184 -22.56 5.32 13.30
N PRO A 185 -23.40 4.71 14.15
CA PRO A 185 -24.31 3.66 13.71
C PRO A 185 -25.28 4.24 12.68
N SER A 186 -25.39 3.57 11.53
CA SER A 186 -26.44 3.81 10.55
C SER A 186 -27.80 3.69 11.25
N ARG A 187 -28.56 4.79 11.29
CA ARG A 187 -29.96 4.78 11.71
C ARG A 187 -30.84 4.11 10.66
#